data_AF-A0A3A8JRP2-F1
#
_entry.id   AF-A0A3A8JRP2-F1
#
_cell.length_a   1.000
_cell.length_b   1.000
_cell.length_c   1.000
_cell.angle_alpha   90.00
_cell.angle_beta   90.00
_cell.angle_gamma   90.00
#
_symmetry.space_group_name_H-M   'P 1'
#
loop_
_entity.id
_entity.type
_entity.pdbx_description
1 polymer ?
#
loop_
_entity_poly.entity_id
_entity_poly.type
_entity_poly.pdbx_seq_one_letter_code
_entity_poly.pdbx_strand_id
1 'polypeptide(L)'
;VLLIYFSFLDINGHFSFTNYQQIFTTKYLKMFAYSILYAALITIITLAISYPAAYYITRSKFQNILLMIMIIPTWINLLLKTYAFIGLLSHDGVINQFFHLFNLPSFNLLFTTGAFLVVASYIYIPFMILPIFN
;
A
#
# COMPACT_ATOMS: atom_id res chain seq x y z
N VAL A 1 11.97 26.78 10.91
CA VAL A 1 11.93 27.79 12.01
C VAL A 1 10.49 28.07 12.43
N LEU A 2 9.60 28.54 11.54
CA LEU A 2 8.16 28.76 11.84
C LEU A 2 7.42 27.53 12.42
N LEU A 3 7.63 26.34 11.87
CA LEU A 3 6.99 25.10 12.37
C LEU A 3 7.43 24.70 13.78
N ILE A 4 8.69 24.95 14.14
CA ILE A 4 9.21 24.64 15.48
C ILE A 4 8.60 25.62 16.49
N TYR A 5 8.49 26.90 16.12
CA TYR A 5 7.84 27.92 16.94
C TYR A 5 6.35 27.60 17.20
N PHE A 6 5.61 27.20 16.16
CA PHE A 6 4.21 26.78 16.33
C PHE A 6 4.03 25.47 17.10
N SER A 7 5.04 24.59 17.12
CA SER A 7 4.96 23.35 17.92
C SER A 7 4.90 23.60 19.43
N PHE A 8 5.45 24.74 19.90
CA PHE A 8 5.38 25.17 21.30
C PHE A 8 4.19 26.08 21.60
N LEU A 9 3.35 26.39 20.61
CA LEU A 9 2.19 27.26 20.76
C LEU A 9 0.89 26.43 20.75
N ASP A 10 0.03 26.69 21.71
CA ASP A 10 -1.34 26.18 21.71
C ASP A 10 -2.17 26.86 20.60
N ILE A 11 -3.37 26.35 20.32
CA ILE A 11 -4.30 26.87 19.30
C ILE A 11 -4.62 28.37 19.52
N ASN A 12 -4.47 28.84 20.76
CA ASN A 12 -4.71 30.22 21.20
C ASN A 12 -3.44 31.10 21.27
N GLY A 13 -2.27 30.59 20.84
CA GLY A 13 -1.02 31.37 20.82
C GLY A 13 -0.27 31.47 22.16
N HIS A 14 -0.61 30.63 23.14
CA HIS A 14 0.12 30.53 24.41
C HIS A 14 1.21 29.46 24.34
N PHE A 15 2.34 29.69 25.03
CA PHE A 15 3.42 28.71 25.11
C PHE A 15 2.94 27.46 25.88
N SER A 16 2.80 26.33 25.19
CA SER A 16 2.24 25.11 25.75
C SER A 16 2.91 23.85 25.20
N PHE A 17 3.16 22.89 26.08
CA PHE A 17 3.66 21.55 25.74
C PHE A 17 2.53 20.55 25.45
N THR A 18 1.28 21.02 25.37
CA THR A 18 0.09 20.17 25.15
C THR A 18 0.15 19.39 23.82
N ASN A 19 0.69 19.98 22.75
CA ASN A 19 0.86 19.30 21.46
C ASN A 19 1.76 18.06 21.55
N TYR A 20 2.82 18.11 22.38
CA TYR A 20 3.71 16.97 22.60
C TYR A 20 3.05 15.90 23.48
N GLN A 21 2.25 16.30 24.48
CA GLN A 21 1.45 15.35 25.27
C GLN A 21 0.37 14.67 24.43
N GLN A 22 -0.18 15.34 23.42
CA GLN A 22 -1.13 14.75 22.48
C GLN A 22 -0.50 13.61 21.67
N ILE A 23 0.79 13.67 21.32
CA ILE A 23 1.49 12.59 20.61
C ILE A 23 1.50 11.29 21.45
N PHE A 24 1.64 11.41 22.78
CA PHE A 24 1.57 10.28 23.71
C PHE A 24 0.14 9.84 24.06
N THR A 25 -0.88 10.47 23.48
CA THR A 25 -2.26 10.03 23.67
C THR A 25 -2.49 8.69 22.96
N THR A 26 -3.24 7.78 23.62
CA THR A 26 -3.56 6.43 23.14
C THR A 26 -4.01 6.36 21.69
N LYS A 27 -4.71 7.40 21.20
CA LYS A 27 -5.17 7.49 19.81
C LYS A 27 -4.03 7.52 18.79
N TYR A 28 -3.01 8.35 19.00
CA TYR A 28 -1.88 8.48 18.07
C TYR A 28 -0.97 7.25 18.12
N LEU A 29 -0.73 6.72 19.32
CA LEU A 29 -0.01 5.46 19.49
C LEU A 29 -0.72 4.29 18.78
N LYS A 30 -2.07 4.23 18.85
CA LYS A 30 -2.84 3.22 18.14
C LYS A 30 -2.75 3.38 16.61
N MET A 31 -2.80 4.60 16.10
CA MET A 31 -2.59 4.87 14.65
C MET A 31 -1.19 4.43 14.21
N PHE A 32 -0.16 4.77 14.99
CA PHE A 32 1.21 4.35 14.73
C PHE A 32 1.37 2.82 14.73
N ALA A 33 0.77 2.15 15.71
CA ALA A 33 0.75 0.69 15.76
C ALA A 33 0.06 0.07 14.55
N TYR A 34 -1.05 0.65 14.07
CA TYR A 34 -1.70 0.20 12.85
C TYR A 34 -0.83 0.39 11.60
N SER A 35 -0.10 1.51 11.49
CA SER A 35 0.83 1.73 10.38
C SER A 35 1.92 0.65 10.33
N ILE A 36 2.50 0.29 11.49
CA ILE A 36 3.48 -0.79 11.60
C ILE A 36 2.85 -2.13 11.21
N LEU A 37 1.66 -2.44 11.73
CA LEU A 37 0.95 -3.68 11.42
C LEU A 37 0.68 -3.79 9.91
N TYR A 38 0.18 -2.73 9.28
CA TYR A 38 -0.08 -2.74 7.84
C TYR A 38 1.21 -2.86 7.03
N ALA A 39 2.28 -2.17 7.41
CA ALA A 39 3.58 -2.32 6.75
C ALA A 39 4.07 -3.77 6.83
N ALA A 40 4.02 -4.38 8.02
CA ALA A 40 4.40 -5.78 8.21
C ALA A 40 3.53 -6.74 7.38
N LEU A 41 2.22 -6.51 7.34
CA LEU A 41 1.29 -7.33 6.57
C LEU A 41 1.56 -7.22 5.07
N ILE A 42 1.79 -6.01 4.54
CA ILE A 42 2.17 -5.78 3.14
C ILE A 42 3.48 -6.49 2.83
N THR A 43 4.49 -6.38 3.70
CA THR A 43 5.77 -7.08 3.51
C THR A 43 5.59 -8.59 3.45
N ILE A 44 4.81 -9.18 4.36
CA ILE A 44 4.55 -10.63 4.38
C ILE A 44 3.82 -11.07 3.11
N ILE A 45 2.75 -10.37 2.72
CA ILE A 45 1.98 -10.69 1.51
C ILE A 45 2.87 -10.58 0.26
N THR A 46 3.62 -9.49 0.16
CA THR A 46 4.52 -9.25 -0.97
C THR A 46 5.62 -10.32 -1.02
N LEU A 47 6.22 -10.67 0.12
CA LEU A 47 7.23 -11.72 0.21
C LEU A 47 6.65 -13.08 -0.20
N ALA A 48 5.46 -13.43 0.28
CA ALA A 48 4.79 -14.69 -0.03
C ALA A 48 4.47 -14.85 -1.52
N ILE A 49 4.22 -13.75 -2.25
CA ILE A 49 3.97 -13.75 -3.69
C ILE A 49 5.28 -13.67 -4.49
N SER A 50 6.19 -12.78 -4.09
CA SER A 50 7.44 -12.53 -4.80
C SER A 50 8.43 -13.69 -4.68
N TYR A 51 8.45 -14.40 -3.55
CA TYR A 51 9.36 -15.54 -3.33
C TYR A 51 9.15 -16.69 -4.34
N PRO A 52 7.94 -17.27 -4.48
CA PRO A 52 7.71 -18.30 -5.49
C PRO A 52 7.92 -17.76 -6.90
N ALA A 53 7.49 -16.53 -7.19
CA ALA A 53 7.70 -15.90 -8.49
C ALA A 53 9.19 -15.83 -8.85
N ALA A 54 10.04 -15.31 -7.95
CA ALA A 54 11.48 -15.23 -8.16
C ALA A 54 12.12 -16.61 -8.33
N TYR A 55 11.70 -17.60 -7.54
CA TYR A 55 12.18 -18.98 -7.66
C TYR A 55 11.87 -19.63 -9.02
N TYR A 56 10.68 -19.39 -9.58
CA TYR A 56 10.35 -19.85 -10.93
C TYR A 56 11.12 -19.09 -12.01
N ILE A 57 11.37 -17.80 -11.81
CA ILE A 57 12.12 -16.96 -12.74
C ILE A 57 13.58 -17.43 -12.84
N THR A 58 14.26 -17.70 -11.72
CA THR A 58 15.67 -18.16 -11.72
C THR A 58 15.85 -19.52 -12.38
N ARG A 59 14.81 -20.36 -12.39
CA ARG A 59 14.82 -21.67 -13.08
C ARG A 59 14.46 -21.60 -14.56
N SER A 60 13.99 -20.45 -15.05
CA SER A 60 13.55 -20.29 -16.43
C SER A 60 14.70 -19.88 -17.34
N LYS A 61 14.74 -20.44 -18.56
CA LYS A 61 15.66 -20.02 -19.63
C LYS A 61 15.48 -18.56 -20.02
N PHE A 62 14.30 -17.98 -19.78
CA PHE A 62 13.95 -16.61 -20.12
C PHE A 62 13.94 -15.66 -18.91
N GLN A 63 14.74 -15.95 -17.87
CA GLN A 63 14.82 -15.17 -16.62
C GLN A 63 14.83 -13.64 -16.83
N ASN A 64 15.68 -13.15 -17.75
CA ASN A 64 15.80 -11.71 -18.01
C ASN A 64 14.53 -11.10 -18.61
N ILE A 65 13.83 -11.84 -19.47
CA ILE A 65 12.57 -11.37 -20.09
C ILE A 65 11.46 -11.35 -19.05
N LEU A 66 11.34 -12.40 -18.23
CA LEU A 66 10.33 -12.47 -17.17
C LEU A 66 10.53 -11.34 -16.14
N LEU A 67 11.77 -11.05 -15.73
CA LEU A 67 12.07 -9.91 -14.88
C LEU A 67 11.69 -8.59 -15.54
N MET A 68 11.99 -8.41 -16.83
CA MET A 68 11.64 -7.20 -17.55
C MET A 68 10.12 -6.99 -17.56
N ILE A 69 9.32 -8.03 -17.82
CA ILE A 69 7.85 -7.96 -17.78
C ILE A 69 7.34 -7.55 -16.40
N MET A 70 7.95 -8.05 -15.31
CA MET A 70 7.58 -7.67 -13.94
C MET A 70 7.94 -6.22 -13.62
N ILE A 71 9.00 -5.68 -14.20
CA ILE A 71 9.47 -4.30 -13.96
C ILE A 71 8.73 -3.30 -14.85
N ILE A 72 8.32 -3.65 -16.07
CA ILE A 72 7.55 -2.78 -16.99
C ILE A 72 6.42 -2.00 -16.30
N PRO A 73 5.51 -2.62 -15.51
CA PRO A 73 4.43 -1.88 -14.86
C PRO A 73 4.94 -0.85 -13.84
N THR A 74 6.16 -0.98 -13.31
CA THR A 74 6.72 -0.01 -12.37
C THR A 74 6.98 1.36 -13.01
N TRP A 75 7.26 1.41 -14.31
CA TRP A 75 7.60 2.65 -15.04
C TRP A 75 6.41 3.61 -15.19
N ILE A 76 5.18 3.12 -14.97
CA ILE A 76 3.98 3.96 -14.97
C ILE A 76 3.92 4.79 -13.68
N ASN A 77 3.51 6.06 -13.81
CA ASN A 77 3.33 6.96 -12.68
C ASN A 77 2.36 6.40 -11.63
N LEU A 78 2.70 6.58 -10.34
CA LEU A 78 1.91 6.10 -9.21
C LEU A 78 0.46 6.63 -9.23
N LEU A 79 0.24 7.91 -9.59
CA LEU A 79 -1.10 8.49 -9.65
C LEU A 79 -1.97 7.79 -10.70
N LEU A 80 -1.41 7.47 -11.87
CA LEU A 80 -2.15 6.76 -12.91
C LEU A 80 -2.56 5.37 -12.44
N LYS A 81 -1.68 4.66 -11.73
CA LYS A 81 -2.02 3.36 -11.10
C LYS A 81 -3.14 3.52 -10.09
N THR A 82 -3.05 4.53 -9.22
CA THR A 82 -4.08 4.80 -8.23
C THR A 82 -5.44 5.05 -8.89
N TYR A 83 -5.50 5.84 -9.97
CA TYR A 83 -6.75 6.06 -10.70
C TYR A 83 -7.28 4.79 -11.38
N ALA A 84 -6.40 3.96 -11.95
CA ALA A 84 -6.80 2.68 -12.51
C ALA A 84 -7.40 1.76 -11.43
N PHE A 85 -6.77 1.67 -10.26
CA PHE A 85 -7.29 0.88 -9.15
C PHE A 85 -8.56 1.47 -8.54
N ILE A 86 -8.69 2.80 -8.46
CA ILE A 86 -9.95 3.45 -8.07
C ILE A 86 -11.07 3.03 -9.03
N GLY A 87 -10.83 3.05 -10.34
CA GLY A 87 -11.80 2.57 -11.33
C GLY A 87 -12.15 1.09 -11.18
N LEU A 88 -11.15 0.23 -10.91
CA LEU A 88 -11.35 -1.22 -10.73
C LEU A 88 -12.12 -1.57 -9.44
N LEU A 89 -11.85 -0.85 -8.35
CA LEU A 89 -12.40 -1.08 -7.00
C LEU A 89 -13.65 -0.23 -6.71
N SER A 90 -14.03 0.65 -7.65
CA SER A 90 -15.26 1.44 -7.55
C SER A 90 -16.49 0.55 -7.44
N HIS A 91 -17.60 1.12 -6.98
CA HIS A 91 -18.86 0.39 -6.84
C HIS A 91 -19.30 -0.26 -8.16
N ASP A 92 -19.16 0.44 -9.28
CA ASP A 92 -19.47 -0.06 -10.63
C ASP A 92 -18.23 -0.61 -11.37
N GLY A 93 -17.14 -0.83 -10.62
CA GLY A 93 -15.86 -1.29 -11.16
C GLY A 93 -15.88 -2.74 -11.63
N VAL A 94 -14.83 -3.11 -12.36
CA VAL A 94 -14.66 -4.45 -12.94
C VAL A 94 -14.77 -5.54 -11.86
N ILE A 95 -14.27 -5.31 -10.65
CA ILE A 95 -14.33 -6.30 -9.55
C ILE A 95 -15.77 -6.58 -9.13
N ASN A 96 -16.61 -5.55 -8.99
CA ASN A 96 -18.02 -5.73 -8.65
C ASN A 96 -18.82 -6.31 -9.82
N GLN A 97 -18.47 -5.99 -11.07
CA GLN A 97 -19.05 -6.65 -12.24
C GLN A 97 -18.74 -8.16 -12.26
N PHE A 98 -17.52 -8.56 -11.87
CA PHE A 98 -17.19 -9.97 -11.67
C PHE A 98 -18.04 -10.61 -10.55
N PHE A 99 -18.26 -9.93 -9.43
CA PHE A 99 -19.16 -10.43 -8.38
C PHE A 99 -20.61 -10.59 -8.88
N HIS A 100 -21.10 -9.65 -9.67
CA HIS A 100 -22.43 -9.72 -10.30
C HIS A 100 -22.58 -10.93 -11.23
N LEU A 101 -21.52 -11.33 -11.95
CA LEU A 101 -21.53 -12.53 -12.79
C LEU A 101 -21.81 -13.81 -11.98
N PHE A 102 -21.42 -13.84 -10.71
CA PHE A 102 -21.65 -14.93 -9.77
C PHE A 102 -22.86 -14.70 -8.85
N ASN A 103 -23.74 -13.73 -9.16
CA ASN A 103 -24.91 -13.36 -8.35
C ASN A 103 -24.57 -12.95 -6.89
N LEU A 104 -23.35 -12.47 -6.64
CA LEU A 104 -22.92 -11.95 -5.33
C LEU A 104 -23.30 -10.46 -5.19
N PRO A 105 -23.56 -9.97 -3.95
CA PRO A 105 -23.82 -8.56 -3.71
C PRO A 105 -22.57 -7.70 -3.98
N SER A 106 -22.78 -6.47 -4.43
CA SER A 106 -21.69 -5.51 -4.65
C SER A 106 -21.09 -5.06 -3.32
N PHE A 107 -19.76 -5.03 -3.24
CA PHE A 107 -19.05 -4.57 -2.05
C PHE A 107 -18.42 -3.20 -2.33
N ASN A 108 -18.49 -2.29 -1.37
CA ASN A 108 -17.74 -1.04 -1.46
C ASN A 108 -16.30 -1.30 -1.01
N LEU A 109 -15.46 -1.70 -1.96
CA LEU A 109 -14.04 -2.02 -1.72
C LEU A 109 -13.17 -0.76 -1.70
N LEU A 110 -13.62 0.31 -2.36
CA LEU A 110 -12.92 1.59 -2.40
C LEU A 110 -12.70 2.14 -0.98
N PHE A 111 -11.50 2.66 -0.72
CA PHE A 111 -11.09 3.21 0.58
C PHE A 111 -11.14 2.24 1.77
N THR A 112 -11.23 0.93 1.51
CA THR A 112 -11.08 -0.09 2.55
C THR A 112 -9.62 -0.45 2.79
N THR A 113 -9.34 -0.98 3.99
CA THR A 113 -8.03 -1.56 4.33
C THR A 113 -7.64 -2.67 3.35
N GLY A 114 -8.58 -3.50 2.92
CA GLY A 114 -8.32 -4.61 1.99
C GLY A 114 -7.84 -4.10 0.63
N ALA A 115 -8.52 -3.11 0.06
CA ALA A 115 -8.09 -2.46 -1.17
C ALA A 115 -6.68 -1.86 -1.05
N PHE A 116 -6.41 -1.15 0.05
CA PHE A 116 -5.08 -0.60 0.30
C PHE A 116 -4.00 -1.68 0.33
N LEU A 117 -4.21 -2.78 1.05
CA LEU A 117 -3.25 -3.89 1.13
C LEU A 117 -2.96 -4.53 -0.22
N VAL A 118 -4.00 -4.74 -1.05
CA VAL A 118 -3.85 -5.33 -2.40
C VAL A 118 -3.06 -4.40 -3.32
N VAL A 119 -3.45 -3.12 -3.38
CA VAL A 119 -2.80 -2.14 -4.25
C VAL A 119 -1.36 -1.88 -3.82
N ALA A 120 -1.11 -1.74 -2.51
CA ALA A 120 0.24 -1.55 -1.98
C ALA A 120 1.12 -2.76 -2.28
N SER A 121 0.64 -3.98 -2.02
CA SER A 121 1.41 -5.21 -2.30
C SER A 121 1.76 -5.30 -3.79
N TYR A 122 0.80 -5.05 -4.70
CA TYR A 122 1.05 -5.03 -6.15
C TYR A 122 2.18 -4.07 -6.55
N ILE A 123 2.20 -2.87 -5.97
CA ILE A 123 3.23 -1.87 -6.27
C ILE A 123 4.62 -2.33 -5.80
N TYR A 124 4.70 -3.04 -4.67
CA TYR A 124 5.97 -3.47 -4.08
C TYR A 124 6.50 -4.82 -4.59
N ILE A 125 5.68 -5.66 -5.23
CA ILE A 125 6.10 -6.96 -5.79
C ILE A 125 7.37 -6.85 -6.64
N PRO A 126 7.48 -5.96 -7.63
CA PRO A 126 8.66 -5.89 -8.49
C PRO A 126 9.93 -5.50 -7.72
N PHE A 127 9.79 -4.58 -6.76
CA PHE A 127 10.91 -4.14 -5.91
C PHE A 127 11.38 -5.25 -4.96
N MET A 128 10.48 -6.11 -4.49
CA MET A 128 10.82 -7.26 -3.65
C MET A 128 11.44 -8.42 -4.45
N ILE A 129 11.07 -8.59 -5.72
CA ILE A 129 11.63 -9.65 -6.57
C ILE A 129 13.11 -9.40 -6.88
N LEU A 130 13.51 -8.15 -7.13
CA LEU A 130 14.89 -7.79 -7.47
C LEU A 130 15.94 -8.34 -6.48
N PRO A 131 15.84 -8.12 -5.15
CA PRO A 131 16.80 -8.65 -4.19
C PRO A 131 16.71 -10.16 -3.97
N ILE A 132 15.58 -10.81 -4.31
CA ILE A 132 15.43 -12.28 -4.19
C ILE A 132 16.06 -12.99 -5.40
N PHE A 133 16.02 -12.35 -6.57
CA PHE A 133 16.56 -12.91 -7.81
C PHE A 133 18.10 -12.87 -7.86
N ASN A 134 18.71 -11.84 -7.28
CA ASN A 134 20.16 -11.60 -7.33
C ASN A 134 20.92 -12.38 -6.26
#